data_AF-A0A845XZU2-F1
#
_entry.id   AF-A0A845XZU2-F1
#
_cell.length_a   1.000
_cell.length_b   1.000
_cell.length_c   1.000
_cell.angle_alpha   90.00
_cell.angle_beta   90.00
_cell.angle_gamma   90.00
#
_symmetry.space_group_name_H-M   'P 1'
#
loop_
_entity.id
_entity.type
_entity.pdbx_description
1 polymer ?
#
loop_
_entity_poly.entity_id
_entity_poly.type
_entity_poly.pdbx_seq_one_letter_code
_entity_poly.pdbx_strand_id
1 'polypeptide(L)' 'MNIENLLAQLLVFKGLTEPQRQRILEISEIKQYQYGEHIFDEGTDSHDLYVVLEGKVDILIDP' A
#
# COMPACT_ATOMS: atom_id res chain seq x y z
N MET A 1 4.41 1.86 14.92
CA MET A 1 5.23 1.98 13.70
C MET A 1 4.94 3.34 13.06
N ASN A 2 5.93 4.10 12.63
CA ASN A 2 5.69 5.37 11.92
C ASN A 2 5.51 5.07 10.42
N ILE A 3 4.35 5.37 9.85
CA ILE A 3 4.03 5.11 8.43
C ILE A 3 4.94 5.91 7.50
N GLU A 4 5.39 7.09 7.91
CA GLU A 4 6.35 7.90 7.13
C GLU A 4 7.67 7.14 6.92
N ASN A 5 8.22 6.54 7.98
CA ASN A 5 9.44 5.74 7.89
C ASN A 5 9.27 4.53 6.96
N LEU A 6 8.05 3.96 6.87
CA LEU A 6 7.76 2.88 5.93
C LEU A 6 7.80 3.41 4.49
N LEU A 7 7.13 4.53 4.20
CA LEU A 7 7.17 5.13 2.86
C LEU A 7 8.59 5.49 2.42
N ALA A 8 9.44 5.96 3.33
CA ALA A 8 10.84 6.28 3.04
C ALA A 8 11.67 5.06 2.60
N GLN A 9 11.25 3.83 2.94
CA GLN A 9 11.94 2.59 2.58
C GLN A 9 11.43 1.98 1.27
N LEU A 10 10.26 2.41 0.77
CA LEU A 10 9.68 1.87 -0.45
C LEU A 10 10.42 2.41 -1.68
N LEU A 11 10.86 1.48 -2.54
CA LEU A 11 11.63 1.82 -3.74
C LEU A 11 10.90 2.79 -4.68
N VAL A 12 9.57 2.66 -4.78
CA VAL A 12 8.71 3.51 -5.62
C VAL A 12 8.73 4.98 -5.18
N PHE A 13 9.06 5.25 -3.91
CA PHE A 13 9.15 6.61 -3.35
C PHE A 13 10.59 7.08 -3.14
N LYS A 14 11.57 6.34 -3.67
CA LYS A 14 12.98 6.71 -3.60
C LYS A 14 13.22 8.07 -4.26
N GLY A 15 13.90 8.96 -3.55
CA GLY A 15 14.24 10.31 -4.02
C GLY A 15 13.19 11.37 -3.69
N LEU A 16 12.03 11.00 -3.15
CA LEU A 16 11.12 11.97 -2.56
C LEU A 16 11.68 12.51 -1.25
N THR A 17 11.52 13.81 -1.03
CA THR A 17 11.82 14.45 0.25
C THR A 17 10.76 14.12 1.30
N GLU A 18 11.06 14.34 2.58
CA GLU A 18 10.10 14.14 3.68
C GLU A 18 8.80 14.94 3.48
N PRO A 19 8.81 16.25 3.14
CA PRO A 19 7.57 16.98 2.85
C PRO A 19 6.76 16.40 1.69
N GLN A 20 7.41 15.83 0.68
CA GLN A 20 6.70 15.20 -0.44
C GLN A 20 6.06 13.87 -0.04
N ARG A 21 6.73 13.06 0.79
CA ARG A 21 6.14 11.84 1.36
C ARG A 21 4.98 12.17 2.30
N GLN A 22 5.08 13.26 3.04
CA GLN A 22 3.99 13.73 3.90
C GLN A 22 2.72 14.04 3.08
N ARG A 23 2.86 14.67 1.91
CA ARG A 23 1.71 14.90 1.00
C ARG A 23 1.09 13.61 0.48
N ILE A 24 1.88 12.55 0.30
CA ILE A 24 1.35 11.24 -0.08
C ILE A 24 0.53 10.66 1.07
N LEU A 25 1.03 10.76 2.31
CA LEU A 25 0.27 10.32 3.49
C LEU A 25 -1.06 11.07 3.65
N GLU A 26 -1.07 12.36 3.37
CA GLU A 26 -2.27 13.20 3.46
C GLU A 26 -3.39 12.78 2.49
N ILE A 27 -3.05 12.19 1.34
CA ILE A 27 -4.02 11.68 0.36
C ILE A 27 -4.27 10.16 0.48
N SER A 28 -3.58 9.48 1.39
CA SER A 28 -3.68 8.04 1.55
C SER A 28 -4.81 7.67 2.50
N GLU A 29 -5.45 6.52 2.26
CA GLU A 29 -6.50 5.98 3.11
C GLU A 29 -6.04 4.68 3.77
N ILE A 30 -6.40 4.49 5.05
CA ILE A 30 -6.17 3.21 5.76
C ILE A 30 -7.36 2.30 5.48
N LYS A 31 -7.11 1.16 4.84
CA LYS A 31 -8.09 0.08 4.66
C LYS A 31 -7.79 -1.08 5.59
N GLN A 32 -8.84 -1.69 6.12
CA GLN A 32 -8.76 -2.88 6.98
C GLN A 32 -9.55 -4.00 6.33
N TYR A 33 -8.96 -5.20 6.31
CA TYR A 33 -9.55 -6.40 5.72
C TYR A 33 -9.58 -7.52 6.75
N GLN A 34 -10.63 -8.34 6.71
CA GLN A 34 -10.74 -9.54 7.55
C GLN A 34 -10.01 -10.73 6.92
N TYR A 35 -9.72 -11.74 7.73
CA TYR A 35 -9.14 -12.99 7.23
C TYR A 35 -10.06 -13.63 6.18
N GLY A 36 -9.48 -13.95 5.01
CA GLY A 36 -10.21 -14.53 3.88
C GLY A 36 -10.97 -13.50 3.03
N GLU A 37 -10.89 -12.22 3.34
CA GLU A 37 -11.49 -11.17 2.52
C GLU A 37 -10.68 -10.96 1.23
N HIS A 38 -11.39 -10.89 0.11
CA HIS A 38 -10.80 -10.68 -1.20
C HIS A 38 -10.59 -9.18 -1.46
N ILE A 39 -9.37 -8.79 -1.87
CA ILE A 39 -9.03 -7.38 -2.07
C ILE A 39 -9.33 -6.93 -3.51
N PHE A 40 -8.75 -7.58 -4.53
CA PHE A 40 -9.03 -7.32 -5.94
C PHE A 40 -8.58 -8.49 -6.83
N ASP A 41 -9.22 -8.63 -8.00
CA ASP A 41 -8.91 -9.67 -8.99
C ASP A 41 -7.76 -9.24 -9.92
N GLU A 42 -7.02 -10.21 -10.46
CA GLU A 42 -6.06 -9.96 -11.54
C GLU A 42 -6.77 -9.34 -12.76
N GLY A 43 -6.14 -8.35 -13.37
CA GLY A 43 -6.72 -7.61 -14.51
C GLY A 43 -7.78 -6.57 -14.13
N THR A 44 -8.05 -6.37 -12.83
CA THR A 44 -8.90 -5.25 -12.37
C THR A 44 -8.23 -3.93 -12.73
N ASP A 45 -8.93 -3.09 -13.51
CA ASP A 45 -8.49 -1.72 -13.79
C ASP A 45 -8.44 -0.91 -12.49
N SER A 46 -7.23 -0.54 -12.07
CA SER A 46 -7.01 0.28 -10.89
C SER A 46 -5.84 1.24 -11.10
N HIS A 47 -5.94 2.40 -10.46
CA HIS A 47 -4.86 3.39 -10.38
C HIS A 47 -4.31 3.50 -8.95
N ASP A 48 -4.69 2.57 -8.07
CA ASP A 48 -4.34 2.59 -6.66
C ASP A 48 -3.02 1.88 -6.38
N LEU A 49 -2.30 2.33 -5.34
CA LEU A 49 -1.16 1.64 -4.77
C LEU A 49 -1.48 1.23 -3.34
N TYR A 50 -1.31 -0.06 -3.03
CA TYR A 50 -1.53 -0.61 -1.69
C TYR A 50 -0.19 -0.92 -1.01
N VAL A 51 -0.11 -0.62 0.29
CA VAL A 51 1.02 -0.95 1.15
C VAL A 51 0.50 -1.70 2.36
N VAL A 52 1.00 -2.91 2.62
CA VAL A 52 0.61 -3.68 3.79
C VAL A 52 1.28 -3.08 5.03
N LEU A 53 0.49 -2.43 5.88
CA LEU A 53 0.96 -1.85 7.15
C LEU A 53 1.13 -2.92 8.23
N GLU A 54 0.20 -3.87 8.28
CA GLU A 54 0.17 -4.97 9.26
C GLU A 54 -0.55 -6.19 8.66
N GLY A 55 -0.13 -7.39 9.07
CA GLY A 55 -0.73 -8.65 8.63
C GLY A 55 -0.01 -9.28 7.44
N LYS A 56 -0.72 -10.15 6.72
CA LYS A 56 -0.23 -10.87 5.53
C LYS A 56 -1.37 -10.97 4.51
N VAL A 57 -0.99 -10.98 3.25
CA VAL A 57 -1.89 -11.20 2.12
C VAL A 57 -1.35 -12.36 1.28
N ASP A 58 -2.26 -13.13 0.70
CA ASP A 58 -1.92 -14.17 -0.26
C ASP A 58 -2.05 -13.62 -1.68
N ILE A 59 -1.08 -13.92 -2.53
CA ILE A 59 -1.11 -13.58 -3.96
C ILE A 59 -1.35 -14.88 -4.72
N LEU A 60 -2.44 -14.92 -5.47
CA LEU A 60 -2.85 -16.08 -6.27
C LEU A 60 -2.69 -15.72 -7.74
N ILE A 61 -1.99 -16.58 -8.49
CA ILE A 61 -1.80 -16.46 -9.94
C ILE A 61 -2.43 -17.71 -10.56
N ASP A 62 -3.30 -17.53 -11.54
CA ASP A 62 -4.09 -18.62 -12.15
C ASP A 62 -4.79 -19.57 -11.13
N PRO A 63 -5.57 -19.04 -10.15
CA PRO A 63 -6.30 -19.87 -9.18
C PRO A 63 -7.46 -20.70 -9.78
#